data_AF-A0AAD3D1J5-F1
#
_entry.id   AF-A0AAD3D1J5-F1
#
_cell.length_a   1.000
_cell.length_b   1.000
_cell.length_c   1.000
_cell.angle_alpha   90.00
_cell.angle_beta   90.00
_cell.angle_gamma   90.00
#
_symmetry.space_group_name_H-M   'P 1'
#
loop_
_entity.id
_entity.type
_entity.pdbx_description
1 polymer ?
#
loop_
_entity_poly.entity_id
_entity_poly.type
_entity_poly.pdbx_seq_one_letter_code
_entity_poly.pdbx_strand_id
1 'polypeptide(L)'
;MENIQKLVGVLEIGESLSEAMGVNLNGYAQDLLVSLPAEAGEFSSIMPAPSDDGADNDEKLFCFLSVADTLSPAMRTKLNKHVTVLLDKLTPEVGDFLHTFDPEECEGEVLTALIEACPKALLHKKDGKTPIEQAATRSQAALEYIPLFAQVAKRHKVFDESLRGGIVGDSDQDSNVLVNLAKGTDDEETCLSVFESLKECNLMKKDDIKKYSLLDLSKEKKTVHDFLTKWSETAELKDCGGDLNVAPVESDDKKRKREDNGGQDAVKDAKVDES
;
A
#
# COMPACT_ATOMS: atom_id res chain seq x y z
N MET A 1 11.81 -8.20 5.21
CA MET A 1 12.18 -6.87 5.73
C MET A 1 10.98 -5.95 5.65
N GLU A 2 10.44 -5.72 4.45
CA GLU A 2 9.26 -4.88 4.23
C GLU A 2 8.07 -5.23 5.16
N ASN A 3 7.71 -6.51 5.30
CA ASN A 3 6.57 -6.91 6.14
C ASN A 3 6.81 -6.69 7.65
N ILE A 4 8.07 -6.82 8.11
CA ILE A 4 8.42 -6.57 9.51
C ILE A 4 8.27 -5.07 9.80
N GLN A 5 8.78 -4.21 8.92
CA GLN A 5 8.65 -2.75 9.06
C GLN A 5 7.18 -2.30 9.02
N LYS A 6 6.38 -2.90 8.14
CA LYS A 6 4.92 -2.69 8.10
C LYS A 6 4.25 -3.03 9.44
N LEU A 7 4.58 -4.19 10.02
CA LEU A 7 4.02 -4.59 11.31
C LEU A 7 4.51 -3.70 12.46
N VAL A 8 5.77 -3.26 12.44
CA VAL A 8 6.29 -2.29 13.43
C VAL A 8 5.48 -1.00 13.37
N GLY A 9 5.26 -0.43 12.18
CA GLY A 9 4.46 0.79 12.05
C GLY A 9 3.02 0.64 12.55
N VAL A 10 2.42 -0.54 12.38
CA VAL A 10 1.09 -0.88 12.92
C VAL A 10 1.09 -0.98 14.44
N LEU A 11 2.18 -1.47 15.04
CA LEU A 11 2.30 -1.62 16.49
C LEU A 11 2.66 -0.29 17.18
N GLU A 12 3.41 0.59 16.51
CA GLU A 12 3.72 1.95 17.01
C GLU A 12 2.43 2.76 17.23
N ILE A 13 1.40 2.49 16.42
CA ILE A 13 0.06 3.07 16.55
C ILE A 13 -0.92 2.14 17.28
N GLY A 14 -0.42 1.06 17.90
CA GLY A 14 -1.20 -0.08 18.36
C GLY A 14 -2.29 0.27 19.39
N GLU A 15 -2.05 1.23 20.29
CA GLU A 15 -3.06 1.69 21.25
C GLU A 15 -4.23 2.37 20.51
N SER A 16 -3.93 3.37 19.68
CA SER A 16 -4.92 4.06 18.84
C SER A 16 -5.65 3.09 17.91
N LEU A 17 -4.94 2.06 17.43
CA LEU A 17 -5.48 1.08 16.51
C LEU A 17 -6.43 0.08 17.18
N SER A 18 -6.04 -0.43 18.35
CA SER A 18 -6.87 -1.33 19.17
C SER A 18 -8.17 -0.62 19.57
N GLU A 19 -8.07 0.66 19.93
CA GLU A 19 -9.23 1.51 20.22
C GLU A 19 -10.10 1.74 18.98
N ALA A 20 -9.51 2.13 17.84
CA ALA A 20 -10.24 2.44 16.61
C ALA A 20 -10.90 1.22 15.95
N MET A 21 -10.24 0.06 15.95
CA MET A 21 -10.75 -1.15 15.31
C MET A 21 -11.56 -2.05 16.26
N GLY A 22 -11.45 -1.85 17.58
CA GLY A 22 -11.98 -2.79 18.57
C GLY A 22 -11.34 -4.19 18.47
N VAL A 23 -10.14 -4.28 17.90
CA VAL A 23 -9.42 -5.55 17.68
C VAL A 23 -8.40 -5.76 18.78
N ASN A 24 -8.42 -6.94 19.38
CA ASN A 24 -7.45 -7.33 20.39
C ASN A 24 -6.12 -7.74 19.75
N LEU A 25 -5.24 -6.77 19.50
CA LEU A 25 -3.89 -6.99 18.98
C LEU A 25 -3.03 -7.87 19.88
N ASN A 26 -3.29 -7.90 21.21
CA ASN A 26 -2.56 -8.77 22.13
C ASN A 26 -2.74 -10.26 21.81
N GLY A 27 -3.92 -10.67 21.31
CA GLY A 27 -4.14 -12.06 20.88
C GLY A 27 -3.27 -12.44 19.69
N TYR A 28 -3.10 -11.51 18.75
CA TYR A 28 -2.26 -11.66 17.57
C TYR A 28 -0.76 -11.65 17.92
N ALA A 29 -0.35 -10.77 18.83
CA ALA A 29 1.01 -10.73 19.35
C ALA A 29 1.36 -12.03 20.08
N GLN A 30 0.44 -12.55 20.90
CA GLN A 30 0.63 -13.82 21.61
C GLN A 30 0.73 -15.00 20.63
N ASP A 31 -0.13 -15.08 19.61
CA ASP A 31 -0.04 -16.08 18.55
C ASP A 31 1.32 -16.04 17.83
N LEU A 32 1.84 -14.84 17.56
CA LEU A 32 3.15 -14.66 16.93
C LEU A 32 4.27 -15.13 17.87
N LEU A 33 4.25 -14.71 19.13
CA LEU A 33 5.25 -15.08 20.14
C LEU A 33 5.27 -16.58 20.42
N VAL A 34 4.11 -17.24 20.46
CA VAL A 34 3.98 -18.69 20.68
C VAL A 34 4.40 -19.49 19.45
N SER A 35 4.17 -18.96 18.25
CA SER A 35 4.51 -19.66 17.00
C SER A 35 5.99 -19.53 16.60
N LEU A 36 6.75 -18.65 17.24
CA LEU A 36 8.20 -18.57 17.08
C LEU A 36 8.87 -19.78 17.73
N PRO A 37 9.83 -20.44 17.03
CA PRO A 37 10.43 -21.66 17.55
C PRO A 37 11.17 -21.42 18.87
N ALA A 38 10.90 -22.25 19.86
CA ALA A 38 11.57 -22.27 21.17
C ALA A 38 13.07 -22.61 21.12
N GLU A 39 13.67 -22.74 19.93
CA GLU A 39 15.11 -23.01 19.67
C GLU A 39 15.99 -21.77 19.96
N ALA A 40 15.63 -21.07 21.01
CA ALA A 40 15.75 -19.65 21.20
C ALA A 40 16.61 -19.34 22.43
N GLY A 41 17.70 -20.09 22.62
CA GLY A 41 18.73 -19.71 23.59
C GLY A 41 19.22 -18.27 23.34
N GLU A 42 19.12 -17.78 22.10
CA GLU A 42 19.47 -16.41 21.70
C GLU A 42 18.35 -15.38 22.00
N PHE A 43 17.06 -15.76 21.95
CA PHE A 43 15.98 -14.78 22.19
C PHE A 43 15.80 -14.45 23.67
N SER A 44 16.08 -15.40 24.57
CA SER A 44 16.03 -15.15 26.01
C SER A 44 17.04 -14.09 26.48
N SER A 45 18.09 -13.82 25.69
CA SER A 45 19.08 -12.79 25.99
C SER A 45 18.69 -11.40 25.48
N ILE A 46 17.73 -11.31 24.56
CA ILE A 46 17.34 -10.05 23.88
C ILE A 46 15.96 -9.59 24.36
N MET A 47 15.09 -10.52 24.74
CA MET A 47 13.77 -10.22 25.30
C MET A 47 13.89 -9.74 26.76
N PRO A 48 13.22 -8.64 27.15
CA PRO A 48 13.07 -8.29 28.55
C PRO A 48 12.36 -9.43 29.30
N ALA A 49 12.77 -9.68 30.54
CA ALA A 49 12.16 -10.71 31.38
C ALA A 49 10.65 -10.45 31.51
N PRO A 50 9.80 -11.49 31.52
CA PRO A 50 8.37 -11.32 31.68
C PRO A 50 8.09 -10.63 33.02
N SER A 51 7.50 -9.45 32.98
CA SER A 51 6.91 -8.80 34.14
C SER A 51 5.62 -9.55 34.53
N ASP A 52 5.42 -9.72 35.85
CA ASP A 52 4.39 -10.58 36.46
C ASP A 52 2.96 -9.96 36.38
N ASP A 53 2.82 -8.84 35.68
CA ASP A 53 1.62 -8.00 35.62
C ASP A 53 0.78 -8.18 34.37
N GLY A 54 1.15 -9.07 33.43
CA GLY A 54 0.33 -9.41 32.25
C GLY A 54 0.14 -8.25 31.26
N ALA A 55 0.74 -7.10 31.54
CA ALA A 55 0.82 -5.96 30.66
C ALA A 55 2.00 -6.16 29.69
N ASP A 56 1.77 -5.78 28.45
CA ASP A 56 2.76 -5.57 27.41
C ASP A 56 3.28 -6.76 26.60
N ASN A 57 2.36 -7.55 26.03
CA ASN A 57 2.73 -8.36 24.86
C ASN A 57 3.02 -7.48 23.63
N ASP A 58 2.42 -6.29 23.55
CA ASP A 58 2.63 -5.33 22.47
C ASP A 58 4.03 -4.70 22.55
N GLU A 59 4.48 -4.22 23.72
CA GLU A 59 5.87 -3.75 23.91
C GLU A 59 6.89 -4.88 23.70
N LYS A 60 6.60 -6.10 24.16
CA LYS A 60 7.49 -7.26 23.89
C LYS A 60 7.60 -7.56 22.40
N LEU A 61 6.48 -7.50 21.67
CA LEU A 61 6.47 -7.68 20.23
C LEU A 61 7.21 -6.54 19.52
N PHE A 62 7.00 -5.30 19.95
CA PHE A 62 7.70 -4.13 19.41
C PHE A 62 9.22 -4.22 19.63
N CYS A 63 9.66 -4.52 20.86
CA CYS A 63 11.07 -4.76 21.17
C CYS A 63 11.65 -5.90 20.31
N PHE A 64 10.89 -6.97 20.12
CA PHE A 64 11.32 -8.10 19.29
C PHE A 64 11.47 -7.73 17.81
N LEU A 65 10.55 -6.93 17.26
CA LEU A 65 10.59 -6.53 15.86
C LEU A 65 11.63 -5.43 15.60
N SER A 66 11.90 -4.56 16.57
CA SER A 66 12.93 -3.51 16.45
C SER A 66 14.35 -4.07 16.36
N VAL A 67 14.60 -5.27 16.89
CA VAL A 67 15.88 -5.97 16.77
C VAL A 67 15.92 -6.94 15.57
N ALA A 68 14.88 -7.01 14.73
CA ALA A 68 14.78 -7.98 13.65
C ALA A 68 15.95 -7.92 12.65
N ASP A 69 16.56 -6.75 12.49
CA ASP A 69 17.71 -6.53 11.59
C ASP A 69 18.98 -7.19 12.10
N THR A 70 19.06 -7.44 13.41
CA THR A 70 20.19 -8.12 14.06
C THR A 70 20.08 -9.64 13.97
N LEU A 71 18.90 -10.17 13.61
CA LEU A 71 18.66 -11.62 13.52
C LEU A 71 19.41 -12.25 12.34
N SER A 72 19.76 -13.52 12.45
CA SER A 72 20.36 -14.27 11.34
C SER A 72 19.43 -14.31 10.11
N PRO A 73 19.96 -14.46 8.87
CA PRO A 73 19.13 -14.56 7.66
C PRO A 73 18.04 -15.65 7.73
N ALA A 74 18.36 -16.80 8.34
CA ALA A 74 17.42 -17.91 8.50
C ALA A 74 16.27 -17.54 9.46
N MET A 75 16.59 -16.89 10.58
CA MET A 75 15.58 -16.43 11.56
C MET A 75 14.72 -15.31 10.99
N ARG A 76 15.31 -14.35 10.28
CA ARG A 76 14.55 -13.31 9.56
C ARG A 76 13.57 -13.91 8.58
N THR A 77 13.95 -14.96 7.85
CA THR A 77 13.07 -15.64 6.89
C THR A 77 11.88 -16.28 7.61
N LYS A 78 12.13 -16.99 8.73
CA LYS A 78 11.05 -17.54 9.57
C LYS A 78 10.14 -16.44 10.10
N LEU A 79 10.70 -15.39 10.70
CA LEU A 79 9.93 -14.26 11.24
C LEU A 79 9.05 -13.60 10.16
N ASN A 80 9.61 -13.28 8.98
CA ASN A 80 8.82 -12.70 7.89
C ASN A 80 7.66 -13.63 7.49
N LYS A 81 7.85 -14.95 7.48
CA LYS A 81 6.76 -15.90 7.19
C LYS A 81 5.63 -15.82 8.22
N HIS A 82 5.96 -15.74 9.51
CA HIS A 82 4.96 -15.61 10.57
C HIS A 82 4.24 -14.25 10.51
N VAL A 83 4.98 -13.16 10.30
CA VAL A 83 4.41 -11.82 10.11
C VAL A 83 3.47 -11.77 8.90
N THR A 84 3.83 -12.41 7.78
CA THR A 84 2.93 -12.49 6.62
C THR A 84 1.63 -13.22 6.95
N VAL A 85 1.69 -14.36 7.65
CA VAL A 85 0.48 -15.07 8.09
C VAL A 85 -0.38 -14.19 8.99
N LEU A 86 0.25 -13.40 9.87
CA LEU A 86 -0.45 -12.47 10.74
C LEU A 86 -1.15 -11.36 9.94
N LEU A 87 -0.46 -10.70 9.02
CA LEU A 87 -1.04 -9.65 8.16
C LEU A 87 -2.18 -10.19 7.29
N ASP A 88 -2.06 -11.43 6.78
CA ASP A 88 -3.14 -12.07 6.04
C ASP A 88 -4.37 -12.34 6.93
N LYS A 89 -4.19 -12.65 8.22
CA LYS A 89 -5.30 -12.78 9.20
C LYS A 89 -5.95 -11.43 9.54
N LEU A 90 -5.16 -10.35 9.63
CA LEU A 90 -5.64 -9.00 9.91
C LEU A 90 -6.37 -8.37 8.71
N THR A 91 -6.04 -8.79 7.49
CA THR A 91 -6.55 -8.19 6.25
C THR A 91 -8.09 -8.06 6.20
N PRO A 92 -8.90 -9.08 6.56
CA PRO A 92 -10.36 -8.95 6.59
C PRO A 92 -10.86 -7.95 7.64
N GLU A 93 -10.24 -7.91 8.82
CA GLU A 93 -10.61 -6.99 9.91
C GLU A 93 -10.32 -5.54 9.53
N VAL A 94 -9.14 -5.29 8.94
CA VAL A 94 -8.79 -3.99 8.35
C VAL A 94 -9.78 -3.67 7.23
N GLY A 95 -10.13 -4.63 6.38
CA GLY A 95 -11.12 -4.44 5.33
C GLY A 95 -12.47 -3.97 5.89
N ASP A 96 -12.99 -4.65 6.91
CA ASP A 96 -14.24 -4.29 7.56
C ASP A 96 -14.17 -2.91 8.23
N PHE A 97 -13.05 -2.60 8.88
CA PHE A 97 -12.79 -1.28 9.45
C PHE A 97 -12.82 -0.19 8.37
N LEU A 98 -12.14 -0.37 7.24
CA LEU A 98 -12.11 0.60 6.15
C LEU A 98 -13.48 0.84 5.49
N HIS A 99 -14.44 -0.09 5.66
CA HIS A 99 -15.84 0.14 5.25
C HIS A 99 -16.61 1.02 6.23
N THR A 100 -16.25 0.95 7.51
CA THR A 100 -17.01 1.56 8.60
C THR A 100 -16.36 2.76 9.25
N PHE A 101 -15.08 3.02 8.99
CA PHE A 101 -14.27 4.03 9.68
C PHE A 101 -14.93 5.40 9.66
N ASP A 102 -14.73 6.12 10.76
CA ASP A 102 -15.07 7.54 10.86
C ASP A 102 -13.80 8.38 10.66
N PRO A 103 -13.74 9.17 9.57
CA PRO A 103 -12.71 10.19 9.36
C PRO A 103 -12.43 11.12 10.54
N GLU A 104 -13.43 11.40 11.39
CA GLU A 104 -13.29 12.31 12.53
C GLU A 104 -12.64 11.63 13.74
N GLU A 105 -12.75 10.30 13.84
CA GLU A 105 -12.22 9.49 14.95
C GLU A 105 -10.91 8.77 14.59
N CYS A 106 -10.53 8.77 13.30
CA CYS A 106 -9.35 8.07 12.81
C CYS A 106 -8.33 9.06 12.23
N GLU A 107 -7.16 9.14 12.87
CA GLU A 107 -6.06 9.95 12.38
C GLU A 107 -5.54 9.43 11.02
N GLY A 108 -5.27 10.34 10.09
CA GLY A 108 -4.81 9.97 8.75
C GLY A 108 -3.50 9.17 8.72
N GLU A 109 -2.62 9.36 9.72
CA GLU A 109 -1.39 8.59 9.87
C GLU A 109 -1.67 7.13 10.24
N VAL A 110 -2.61 6.90 11.17
CA VAL A 110 -3.06 5.57 11.58
C VAL A 110 -3.67 4.83 10.39
N LEU A 111 -4.56 5.51 9.65
CA LEU A 111 -5.19 4.96 8.46
C LEU A 111 -4.17 4.61 7.37
N THR A 112 -3.18 5.48 7.16
CA THR A 112 -2.11 5.25 6.18
C THR A 112 -1.29 4.02 6.54
N ALA A 113 -0.83 3.93 7.78
CA ALA A 113 -0.04 2.80 8.27
C ALA A 113 -0.80 1.47 8.15
N LEU A 114 -2.10 1.46 8.47
CA LEU A 114 -2.95 0.29 8.30
C LEU A 114 -3.01 -0.23 6.87
N ILE A 115 -3.26 0.68 5.93
CA ILE A 115 -3.43 0.30 4.51
C ILE A 115 -2.08 -0.08 3.90
N GLU A 116 -0.98 0.55 4.31
CA GLU A 116 0.37 0.15 3.90
C GLU A 116 0.74 -1.25 4.41
N ALA A 117 0.30 -1.61 5.62
CA ALA A 117 0.52 -2.92 6.18
C ALA A 117 -0.38 -4.01 5.57
N CYS A 118 -1.64 -3.68 5.31
CA CYS A 118 -2.65 -4.59 4.76
C CYS A 118 -3.25 -4.07 3.45
N PRO A 119 -2.48 -3.86 2.37
CA PRO A 119 -2.98 -3.22 1.15
C PRO A 119 -4.08 -4.04 0.46
N LYS A 120 -4.08 -5.36 0.64
CA LYS A 120 -5.15 -6.26 0.14
C LYS A 120 -6.51 -5.98 0.79
N ALA A 121 -6.56 -5.31 1.95
CA ALA A 121 -7.81 -4.92 2.59
C ALA A 121 -8.64 -3.99 1.68
N LEU A 122 -8.01 -3.26 0.76
CA LEU A 122 -8.70 -2.44 -0.24
C LEU A 122 -9.50 -3.26 -1.27
N LEU A 123 -9.28 -4.57 -1.39
CA LEU A 123 -10.12 -5.48 -2.20
C LEU A 123 -11.29 -6.07 -1.40
N HIS A 124 -11.31 -5.87 -0.08
CA HIS A 124 -12.32 -6.49 0.78
C HIS A 124 -13.70 -5.95 0.43
N LYS A 125 -14.59 -6.84 -0.01
CA LYS A 125 -15.94 -6.46 -0.41
C LYS A 125 -16.93 -6.63 0.74
N LYS A 126 -17.62 -5.55 1.07
CA LYS A 126 -18.77 -5.53 1.99
C LYS A 126 -19.95 -4.94 1.25
N ASP A 127 -21.08 -5.65 1.27
CA ASP A 127 -22.29 -5.28 0.51
C ASP A 127 -22.01 -5.04 -1.00
N GLY A 128 -21.07 -5.80 -1.56
CA GLY A 128 -20.69 -5.73 -2.97
C GLY A 128 -19.70 -4.60 -3.32
N LYS A 129 -19.37 -3.72 -2.38
CA LYS A 129 -18.46 -2.58 -2.57
C LYS A 129 -17.11 -2.83 -1.90
N THR A 130 -16.05 -2.30 -2.48
CA THR A 130 -14.72 -2.14 -1.89
C THR A 130 -14.67 -0.90 -1.00
N PRO A 131 -13.65 -0.72 -0.13
CA PRO A 131 -13.59 0.45 0.75
C PRO A 131 -13.53 1.78 0.00
N ILE A 132 -12.87 1.83 -1.16
CA ILE A 132 -12.81 3.05 -1.97
C ILE A 132 -14.16 3.39 -2.63
N GLU A 133 -14.89 2.38 -3.09
CA GLU A 133 -16.27 2.54 -3.61
C GLU A 133 -17.23 2.95 -2.48
N GLN A 134 -17.04 2.40 -1.28
CA GLN A 134 -17.83 2.74 -0.11
C GLN A 134 -17.56 4.18 0.33
N ALA A 135 -16.29 4.61 0.40
CA ALA A 135 -15.91 5.98 0.71
C ALA A 135 -16.56 6.99 -0.26
N ALA A 136 -16.59 6.66 -1.56
CA ALA A 136 -17.23 7.49 -2.58
C ALA A 136 -18.75 7.65 -2.44
N THR A 137 -19.42 6.83 -1.62
CA THR A 137 -20.89 6.81 -1.53
C THR A 137 -21.47 7.08 -0.14
N ARG A 138 -20.64 7.15 0.91
CA ARG A 138 -21.13 7.17 2.31
C ARG A 138 -21.14 8.56 2.95
N SER A 139 -19.97 9.15 3.18
CA SER A 139 -19.84 10.42 3.92
C SER A 139 -18.89 11.36 3.21
N GLN A 140 -19.11 12.67 3.41
CA GLN A 140 -18.27 13.73 2.85
C GLN A 140 -16.82 13.61 3.34
N ALA A 141 -16.63 13.39 4.64
CA ALA A 141 -15.30 13.27 5.23
C ALA A 141 -14.52 12.03 4.70
N ALA A 142 -15.21 10.97 4.25
CA ALA A 142 -14.53 9.80 3.69
C ALA A 142 -13.98 10.06 2.28
N LEU A 143 -14.49 11.07 1.56
CA LEU A 143 -14.06 11.41 0.21
C LEU A 143 -12.58 11.82 0.19
N GLU A 144 -12.12 12.54 1.22
CA GLU A 144 -10.73 13.02 1.34
C GLU A 144 -9.70 11.89 1.33
N TYR A 145 -10.10 10.67 1.69
CA TYR A 145 -9.24 9.49 1.74
C TYR A 145 -9.19 8.70 0.43
N ILE A 146 -10.04 9.02 -0.56
CA ILE A 146 -10.04 8.35 -1.86
C ILE A 146 -8.66 8.43 -2.55
N PRO A 147 -7.99 9.61 -2.62
CA PRO A 147 -6.65 9.69 -3.20
C PRO A 147 -5.63 8.82 -2.47
N LEU A 148 -5.70 8.75 -1.13
CA LEU A 148 -4.84 7.89 -0.33
C LEU A 148 -5.04 6.41 -0.70
N PHE A 149 -6.29 5.94 -0.68
CA PHE A 149 -6.64 4.55 -1.00
C PHE A 149 -6.14 4.17 -2.39
N ALA A 150 -6.40 5.01 -3.38
CA ALA A 150 -6.00 4.76 -4.77
C ALA A 150 -4.49 4.74 -4.95
N GLN A 151 -3.75 5.63 -4.27
CA GLN A 151 -2.30 5.68 -4.34
C GLN A 151 -1.66 4.43 -3.72
N VAL A 152 -2.10 4.02 -2.52
CA VAL A 152 -1.58 2.83 -1.85
C VAL A 152 -1.94 1.59 -2.68
N ALA A 153 -3.17 1.49 -3.18
CA ALA A 153 -3.61 0.44 -4.07
C ALA A 153 -2.75 0.32 -5.34
N LYS A 154 -2.43 1.45 -5.99
CA LYS A 154 -1.57 1.49 -7.19
C LYS A 154 -0.14 1.07 -6.86
N ARG A 155 0.43 1.56 -5.75
CA ARG A 155 1.80 1.24 -5.32
C ARG A 155 1.98 -0.25 -5.07
N HIS A 156 1.02 -0.87 -4.38
CA HIS A 156 1.05 -2.29 -4.04
C HIS A 156 0.45 -3.20 -5.11
N LYS A 157 0.04 -2.66 -6.26
CA LYS A 157 -0.59 -3.40 -7.37
C LYS A 157 -1.78 -4.24 -6.90
N VAL A 158 -2.60 -3.65 -6.02
CA VAL A 158 -3.75 -4.32 -5.41
C VAL A 158 -4.83 -4.61 -6.44
N PHE A 159 -5.05 -3.66 -7.35
CA PHE A 159 -5.97 -3.83 -8.47
C PHE A 159 -5.18 -3.95 -9.78
N ASP A 160 -5.85 -4.45 -10.81
CA ASP A 160 -5.34 -4.39 -12.17
C ASP A 160 -5.03 -2.94 -12.58
N GLU A 161 -4.00 -2.76 -13.40
CA GLU A 161 -3.53 -1.44 -13.81
C GLU A 161 -4.62 -0.63 -14.55
N SER A 162 -5.53 -1.32 -15.25
CA SER A 162 -6.70 -0.72 -15.91
C SER A 162 -7.67 -0.08 -14.92
N LEU A 163 -7.72 -0.55 -13.67
CA LEU A 163 -8.61 -0.07 -12.62
C LEU A 163 -8.01 1.09 -11.82
N ARG A 164 -6.71 1.35 -12.01
CA ARG A 164 -6.00 2.52 -11.50
C ARG A 164 -6.17 2.73 -10.00
N GLY A 165 -5.96 1.67 -9.23
CA GLY A 165 -6.12 1.70 -7.77
C GLY A 165 -7.58 1.65 -7.31
N GLY A 166 -8.49 1.14 -8.14
CA GLY A 166 -9.90 0.95 -7.79
C GLY A 166 -10.79 2.18 -8.04
N ILE A 167 -10.25 3.28 -8.60
CA ILE A 167 -11.06 4.45 -8.95
C ILE A 167 -11.96 4.21 -10.16
N VAL A 168 -11.62 3.23 -11.00
CA VAL A 168 -12.42 2.81 -12.14
C VAL A 168 -13.06 1.48 -11.82
N GLY A 169 -14.39 1.44 -11.88
CA GLY A 169 -15.15 0.20 -11.74
C GLY A 169 -14.99 -0.72 -12.96
N ASP A 170 -15.08 -2.03 -12.71
CA ASP A 170 -14.91 -3.08 -13.72
C ASP A 170 -16.06 -3.15 -14.75
N SER A 171 -17.25 -2.64 -14.43
CA SER A 171 -18.41 -2.78 -15.33
C SER A 171 -19.61 -1.88 -15.01
N ASP A 172 -19.88 -1.58 -13.73
CA ASP A 172 -21.07 -0.83 -13.32
C ASP A 172 -20.75 0.64 -13.01
N GLN A 173 -21.58 1.56 -13.51
CA GLN A 173 -21.39 3.00 -13.25
C GLN A 173 -21.41 3.36 -11.76
N ASP A 174 -22.12 2.58 -10.94
CA ASP A 174 -22.22 2.82 -9.50
C ASP A 174 -20.96 2.37 -8.73
N SER A 175 -20.13 1.51 -9.34
CA SER A 175 -18.80 1.13 -8.84
C SER A 175 -17.69 2.10 -9.27
N ASN A 176 -18.00 3.07 -10.13
CA ASN A 176 -17.00 4.01 -10.63
C ASN A 176 -16.91 5.22 -9.70
N VAL A 177 -15.79 5.33 -8.98
CA VAL A 177 -15.52 6.40 -8.02
C VAL A 177 -15.58 7.78 -8.70
N LEU A 178 -15.09 7.91 -9.94
CA LEU A 178 -15.15 9.18 -10.68
C LEU A 178 -16.60 9.60 -10.99
N VAL A 179 -17.47 8.65 -11.30
CA VAL A 179 -18.90 8.89 -11.53
C VAL A 179 -19.57 9.35 -10.24
N ASN A 180 -19.27 8.69 -9.11
CA ASN A 180 -19.82 9.06 -7.81
C ASN A 180 -19.35 10.45 -7.37
N LEU A 181 -18.07 10.80 -7.57
CA LEU A 181 -17.54 12.14 -7.31
C LEU A 181 -18.17 13.22 -8.20
N ALA A 182 -18.44 12.91 -9.48
CA ALA A 182 -19.04 13.87 -10.41
C ALA A 182 -20.53 14.11 -10.13
N LYS A 183 -21.28 13.06 -9.73
CA LYS A 183 -22.65 13.20 -9.21
C LYS A 183 -22.64 14.00 -7.89
N GLY A 184 -21.60 13.76 -7.09
CA GLY A 184 -21.23 14.52 -5.92
C GLY A 184 -22.20 14.39 -4.76
N THR A 185 -21.69 14.72 -3.57
CA THR A 185 -22.52 15.09 -2.42
C THR A 185 -22.77 16.61 -2.46
N ASP A 186 -23.37 17.20 -1.44
CA ASP A 186 -23.53 18.67 -1.36
C ASP A 186 -22.23 19.43 -1.12
N ASP A 187 -21.13 18.72 -0.82
CA ASP A 187 -19.81 19.31 -0.60
C ASP A 187 -18.98 19.28 -1.90
N GLU A 188 -19.15 20.33 -2.70
CA GLU A 188 -18.42 20.51 -3.95
C GLU A 188 -16.93 20.77 -3.76
N GLU A 189 -16.52 21.37 -2.63
CA GLU A 189 -15.12 21.72 -2.37
C GLU A 189 -14.29 20.47 -2.13
N THR A 190 -14.79 19.55 -1.30
CA THR A 190 -14.14 18.26 -1.07
C THR A 190 -14.08 17.44 -2.36
N CYS A 191 -15.16 17.39 -3.14
CA CYS A 191 -15.16 16.70 -4.44
C CYS A 191 -14.11 17.29 -5.40
N LEU A 192 -13.99 18.61 -5.46
CA LEU A 192 -12.97 19.29 -6.27
C LEU A 192 -11.56 18.91 -5.81
N SER A 193 -11.27 19.00 -4.50
CA SER A 193 -9.97 18.65 -3.92
C SER A 193 -9.55 17.21 -4.25
N VAL A 194 -10.51 16.28 -4.20
CA VAL A 194 -10.28 14.88 -4.61
C VAL A 194 -9.96 14.79 -6.10
N PHE A 195 -10.70 15.49 -6.97
CA PHE A 195 -10.39 15.51 -8.41
C PHE A 195 -9.00 16.08 -8.73
N GLU A 196 -8.60 17.17 -8.05
CA GLU A 196 -7.27 17.75 -8.17
C GLU A 196 -6.19 16.75 -7.74
N SER A 197 -6.37 16.12 -6.59
CA SER A 197 -5.45 15.10 -6.07
C SER A 197 -5.33 13.88 -7.01
N LEU A 198 -6.45 13.38 -7.55
CA LEU A 198 -6.46 12.26 -8.50
C LEU A 198 -5.77 12.62 -9.82
N LYS A 199 -5.87 13.87 -10.26
CA LYS A 199 -5.13 14.39 -11.42
C LYS A 199 -3.63 14.46 -11.15
N GLU A 200 -3.22 15.03 -10.02
CA GLU A 200 -1.81 15.18 -9.64
C GLU A 200 -1.11 13.82 -9.48
N CYS A 201 -1.82 12.83 -8.94
CA CYS A 201 -1.31 11.48 -8.77
C CYS A 201 -1.32 10.63 -10.06
N ASN A 202 -1.71 11.21 -11.20
CA ASN A 202 -1.89 10.53 -12.48
C ASN A 202 -2.76 9.26 -12.33
N LEU A 203 -3.86 9.40 -11.61
CA LEU A 203 -4.89 8.38 -11.42
C LEU A 203 -6.07 8.66 -12.38
N MET A 204 -6.47 9.92 -12.50
CA MET A 204 -7.47 10.35 -13.47
C MET A 204 -6.82 10.88 -14.76
N LYS A 205 -7.39 10.51 -15.91
CA LYS A 205 -6.96 10.91 -17.26
C LYS A 205 -8.02 11.81 -17.89
N LYS A 206 -7.62 12.66 -18.85
CA LYS A 206 -8.57 13.51 -19.59
C LYS A 206 -9.65 12.70 -20.31
N ASP A 207 -9.27 11.55 -20.87
CA ASP A 207 -10.22 10.66 -21.56
C ASP A 207 -11.35 10.17 -20.64
N ASP A 208 -11.15 10.13 -19.33
CA ASP A 208 -12.19 9.73 -18.37
C ASP A 208 -13.36 10.69 -18.34
N ILE A 209 -13.08 11.99 -18.52
CA ILE A 209 -14.09 13.06 -18.52
C ILE A 209 -15.15 12.74 -19.58
N LYS A 210 -14.69 12.36 -20.78
CA LYS A 210 -15.57 11.99 -21.88
C LYS A 210 -16.10 10.56 -21.73
N LYS A 211 -15.25 9.60 -21.37
CA LYS A 211 -15.63 8.17 -21.29
C LYS A 211 -16.76 7.92 -20.29
N TYR A 212 -16.75 8.62 -19.17
CA TYR A 212 -17.74 8.46 -18.10
C TYR A 212 -18.74 9.61 -18.03
N SER A 213 -18.81 10.47 -19.06
CA SER A 213 -19.73 11.60 -19.13
C SER A 213 -19.68 12.49 -17.87
N LEU A 214 -18.49 12.72 -17.31
CA LEU A 214 -18.35 13.42 -16.02
C LEU A 214 -18.86 14.85 -16.09
N LEU A 215 -18.72 15.52 -17.24
CA LEU A 215 -19.27 16.86 -17.47
C LEU A 215 -20.80 16.89 -17.40
N ASP A 216 -21.46 15.86 -17.93
CA ASP A 216 -22.93 15.78 -17.87
C ASP A 216 -23.42 15.51 -16.46
N LEU A 217 -22.69 14.67 -15.72
CA LEU A 217 -23.02 14.31 -14.34
C LEU A 217 -22.79 15.46 -13.36
N SER A 218 -21.80 16.32 -13.62
CA SER A 218 -21.45 17.41 -12.73
C SER A 218 -22.19 18.73 -13.01
N LYS A 219 -23.16 18.77 -13.92
CA LYS A 219 -23.84 20.03 -14.35
C LYS A 219 -24.45 20.84 -13.21
N GLU A 220 -24.91 20.16 -12.17
CA GLU A 220 -25.50 20.77 -10.99
C GLU A 220 -24.44 21.18 -9.94
N LYS A 221 -23.18 20.79 -10.16
CA LYS A 221 -22.03 21.01 -9.27
C LYS A 221 -21.05 21.96 -9.93
N LYS A 222 -21.34 23.26 -9.85
CA LYS A 222 -20.68 24.30 -10.67
C LYS A 222 -19.15 24.24 -10.56
N THR A 223 -18.63 24.09 -9.35
CA THR A 223 -17.19 24.13 -9.08
C THR A 223 -16.47 22.94 -9.72
N VAL A 224 -17.04 21.74 -9.55
CA VAL A 224 -16.54 20.50 -10.17
C VAL A 224 -16.66 20.58 -11.70
N HIS A 225 -17.79 21.07 -12.21
CA HIS A 225 -18.03 21.23 -13.64
C HIS A 225 -17.04 22.18 -14.32
N ASP A 226 -16.81 23.35 -13.71
CA ASP A 226 -15.88 24.35 -14.22
C ASP A 226 -14.44 23.79 -14.26
N PHE A 227 -14.04 23.05 -13.22
CA PHE A 227 -12.75 22.35 -13.19
C PHE A 227 -12.61 21.33 -14.32
N LEU A 228 -13.59 20.43 -14.47
CA LEU A 228 -13.56 19.38 -15.49
C LEU A 228 -13.59 19.97 -16.91
N THR A 229 -14.37 21.04 -17.13
CA THR A 229 -14.43 21.76 -18.41
C THR A 229 -13.06 22.33 -18.75
N LYS A 230 -12.50 23.13 -17.84
CA LYS A 230 -11.19 23.75 -18.02
C LYS A 230 -10.11 22.70 -18.27
N TRP A 231 -10.11 21.60 -17.51
CA TRP A 231 -9.11 20.55 -17.68
C TRP A 231 -9.25 19.83 -19.02
N SER A 232 -10.47 19.57 -19.48
CA SER A 232 -10.71 18.97 -20.79
C SER A 232 -10.21 19.83 -21.95
N GLU A 233 -10.21 21.16 -21.78
CA GLU A 233 -9.77 22.13 -22.79
C GLU A 233 -8.26 22.39 -22.77
N THR A 234 -7.56 22.09 -21.66
CA THR A 234 -6.10 22.24 -21.63
C THR A 234 -5.46 21.36 -22.71
N ALA A 235 -4.56 21.93 -23.52
CA ALA A 235 -3.75 21.12 -24.41
C ALA A 235 -2.90 20.12 -23.60
N GLU A 236 -2.69 18.91 -24.12
CA GLU A 236 -1.66 18.03 -23.56
C GLU A 236 -0.31 18.72 -23.74
N LEU A 237 0.22 19.29 -22.66
CA LEU A 237 1.67 19.51 -22.58
C LEU A 237 2.28 18.12 -22.71
N LYS A 238 2.95 17.87 -23.84
CA LYS A 238 3.77 16.69 -24.03
C LYS A 238 4.59 16.48 -22.76
N ASP A 239 4.42 15.29 -22.21
CA ASP A 239 5.19 14.73 -21.11
C ASP A 239 6.68 15.01 -21.34
N CYS A 240 7.22 16.01 -20.62
CA CYS A 240 8.65 16.16 -20.48
C CYS A 240 9.05 15.06 -19.49
N GLY A 241 9.39 13.89 -20.02
CA GLY A 241 9.87 12.74 -19.26
C GLY A 241 10.85 13.17 -18.17
N GLY A 242 10.33 13.27 -16.96
CA GLY A 242 11.09 13.45 -15.75
C GLY A 242 11.37 12.08 -15.18
N ASP A 243 12.34 11.39 -15.76
CA ASP A 243 13.08 10.37 -15.02
C ASP A 243 13.50 11.02 -13.70
N LEU A 244 12.97 10.49 -12.59
CA LEU A 244 13.63 10.64 -11.30
C LEU A 244 15.00 9.97 -11.46
N ASN A 245 15.97 10.79 -11.89
CA ASN A 245 17.39 10.48 -11.87
C ASN A 245 17.75 10.14 -10.43
N VAL A 246 17.73 8.84 -10.14
CA VAL A 246 18.53 8.22 -9.09
C VAL A 246 19.98 8.60 -9.42
N ALA A 247 20.61 9.31 -8.50
CA ALA A 247 22.00 9.74 -8.64
C ALA A 247 22.89 8.53 -9.03
N PRO A 248 23.80 8.69 -10.01
CA PRO A 248 24.72 7.62 -10.35
C PRO A 248 25.67 7.42 -9.18
N VAL A 249 25.68 6.19 -8.66
CA VAL A 249 26.71 5.69 -7.74
C VAL A 249 28.06 5.81 -8.45
N GLU A 250 28.94 6.65 -7.90
CA GLU A 250 30.34 6.73 -8.31
C GLU A 250 30.99 5.36 -8.10
N SER A 251 31.12 4.59 -9.17
CA SER A 251 32.02 3.45 -9.22
C SER A 251 33.45 3.97 -9.41
N ASP A 252 34.16 4.04 -8.30
CA ASP A 252 35.58 4.34 -8.22
C ASP A 252 36.36 3.15 -8.80
N ASP A 253 36.78 3.27 -10.06
CA ASP A 253 37.66 2.29 -10.69
C ASP A 253 38.88 3.01 -11.30
N LYS A 254 39.99 3.00 -10.55
CA LYS A 254 41.31 3.33 -11.06
C LYS A 254 42.35 2.29 -10.64
N LYS A 255 42.50 1.31 -11.54
CA LYS A 255 43.73 1.09 -12.32
C LYS A 255 44.93 0.52 -11.55
N ARG A 256 45.23 -0.76 -11.77
CA ARG A 256 46.61 -1.27 -11.85
C ARG A 256 46.74 -2.46 -12.82
N LYS A 257 47.45 -2.17 -13.92
CA LYS A 257 48.42 -2.98 -14.71
C LYS A 257 48.09 -4.45 -15.04
N ARG A 258 47.91 -4.83 -16.32
CA ARG A 258 48.94 -5.15 -17.36
C ARG A 258 49.95 -6.23 -16.95
N GLU A 259 49.80 -7.42 -17.55
CA GLU A 259 50.79 -8.35 -18.14
C GLU A 259 49.95 -9.55 -18.66
N ASP A 260 49.75 -9.75 -19.96
CA ASP A 260 50.61 -10.28 -21.03
C ASP A 260 50.89 -11.80 -20.96
N ASN A 261 50.98 -12.42 -22.14
CA ASN A 261 51.10 -13.84 -22.52
C ASN A 261 49.78 -14.62 -22.56
N GLY A 262 49.40 -15.31 -23.65
CA GLY A 262 50.13 -15.75 -24.83
C GLY A 262 49.78 -17.21 -25.12
N GLY A 263 49.56 -17.56 -26.39
CA GLY A 263 49.42 -18.94 -26.90
C GLY A 263 47.96 -19.35 -27.11
N GLN A 264 47.45 -19.43 -28.34
CA GLN A 264 47.68 -20.44 -29.40
C GLN A 264 46.90 -21.74 -29.21
N ASP A 265 46.44 -22.22 -30.37
CA ASP A 265 45.91 -23.54 -30.73
C ASP A 265 44.42 -23.78 -30.40
N ALA A 266 43.51 -23.66 -31.37
CA ALA A 266 43.25 -24.54 -32.51
C ALA A 266 42.77 -25.94 -32.11
N VAL A 267 41.87 -26.47 -32.97
CA VAL A 267 41.59 -27.90 -33.23
C VAL A 267 40.21 -28.45 -32.76
N LYS A 268 39.34 -28.56 -33.76
CA LYS A 268 38.46 -29.69 -34.16
C LYS A 268 37.14 -29.99 -33.43
N ASP A 269 36.09 -29.94 -34.25
CA ASP A 269 35.18 -31.04 -34.59
C ASP A 269 35.03 -32.21 -33.61
N ALA A 270 33.79 -32.45 -33.16
CA ALA A 270 33.22 -33.80 -33.16
C ALA A 270 31.69 -33.75 -33.12
N LYS A 271 31.13 -34.18 -34.24
CA LYS A 271 29.79 -34.75 -34.43
C LYS A 271 29.73 -36.07 -33.63
N VAL A 272 28.69 -36.32 -32.84
CA VAL A 272 28.21 -37.69 -32.57
C VAL A 272 26.69 -37.67 -32.57
N ASP A 273 26.18 -38.37 -33.57
CA ASP A 273 24.81 -38.83 -33.72
C ASP A 273 24.71 -40.26 -33.16
N GLU A 274 23.47 -40.63 -32.86
CA GLU A 274 22.91 -41.99 -32.81
C GLU A 274 23.12 -42.95 -31.62
N SER A 275 21.93 -43.41 -31.17
CA SER A 275 21.51 -44.74 -30.71
C SER A 275 21.68 -45.13 -29.24
#